data_AF-A0A4Q2UWG2-F1
#
_entry.id   AF-A0A4Q2UWG2-F1
#
_cell.length_a   1.000
_cell.length_b   1.000
_cell.length_c   1.000
_cell.angle_alpha   90.00
_cell.angle_beta   90.00
_cell.angle_gamma   90.00
#
_symmetry.space_group_name_H-M   'P 1'
#
loop_
_entity.id
_entity.type
_entity.pdbx_description
1 polymer ?
#
loop_
_entity_poly.entity_id
_entity_poly.type
_entity_poly.pdbx_seq_one_letter_code
_entity_poly.pdbx_strand_id
1 'polypeptide(L)'
;MSITDTHNLYKGRSVVRKQASYAFYRPSSDALASVLVDIPVKLVVRTCFNIILYFLSGLATTASQFFIFFLFVFVTTLAMSMVFRTIAAATGTLPQAMAISGFLVLALVTYTGFVLPGPYMHPWFKWISYINPLSFAFEVLLVNQAHGTNYPCSNLVPPYPNLTGDTFIYPVSGSVAGETFVNGDAWFETSYDYSYSHLWRNLGIIVGFLFFFLFTYLLASELCEFLHWPGCPCLPAWPALQHHGTYRLEAQG
;
A
#
# COMPACT_ATOMS: atom_id res chain seq x y z
N MET A 1 9.47 -2.50 -6.11
CA MET A 1 10.14 -3.21 -5.00
C MET A 1 9.24 -4.26 -4.37
N SER A 2 7.98 -3.94 -4.02
CA SER A 2 7.10 -4.90 -3.34
C SER A 2 6.83 -6.21 -4.09
N ILE A 3 6.75 -6.19 -5.44
CA ILE A 3 6.61 -7.42 -6.26
C ILE A 3 7.91 -8.24 -6.27
N THR A 4 9.06 -7.57 -6.23
CA THR A 4 10.38 -8.23 -6.20
C THR A 4 10.60 -8.99 -4.89
N ASP A 5 10.05 -8.50 -3.78
CA ASP A 5 10.09 -9.20 -2.48
C ASP A 5 9.48 -10.60 -2.59
N THR A 6 8.40 -10.76 -3.35
CA THR A 6 7.76 -12.07 -3.60
C THR A 6 8.75 -13.06 -4.19
N HIS A 7 9.58 -12.63 -5.15
CA HIS A 7 10.58 -13.50 -5.75
C HIS A 7 11.65 -13.97 -4.74
N ASN A 8 12.08 -13.08 -3.86
CA ASN A 8 13.05 -13.40 -2.81
C ASN A 8 12.47 -14.38 -1.78
N LEU A 9 11.19 -14.26 -1.45
CA LEU A 9 10.50 -15.21 -0.56
C LEU A 9 10.44 -16.62 -1.15
N TYR A 10 10.16 -16.76 -2.46
CA TYR A 10 10.18 -18.08 -3.10
C TYR A 10 11.58 -18.72 -3.12
N LYS A 11 12.64 -17.92 -3.27
CA LYS A 11 14.03 -18.40 -3.19
C LYS A 11 14.39 -18.93 -1.80
N GLY A 12 13.91 -18.27 -0.74
CA GLY A 12 14.20 -18.65 0.65
C GLY A 12 13.39 -19.84 1.18
N ARG A 13 12.28 -20.20 0.54
CA ARG A 13 11.30 -21.19 1.05
C ARG A 13 11.91 -22.57 1.34
N SER A 14 12.84 -23.07 0.52
CA SER A 14 13.47 -24.38 0.73
C SER A 14 14.37 -24.42 1.96
N VAL A 15 15.05 -23.30 2.25
CA VAL A 15 15.92 -23.16 3.43
C VAL A 15 15.07 -23.12 4.69
N VAL A 16 14.02 -22.29 4.71
CA VAL A 16 13.10 -22.18 5.85
C VAL A 16 12.45 -23.53 6.16
N ARG A 17 11.95 -24.24 5.15
CA ARG A 17 11.36 -25.57 5.31
C ARG A 17 12.33 -26.60 5.88
N LYS A 18 13.60 -26.54 5.46
CA LYS A 18 14.65 -27.42 6.01
C LYS A 18 14.93 -27.11 7.47
N GLN A 19 15.06 -25.83 7.84
CA GLN A 19 15.29 -25.42 9.23
C GLN A 19 14.09 -25.74 10.14
N ALA A 20 12.87 -25.59 9.62
CA ALA A 20 11.64 -25.99 10.31
C ALA A 20 11.57 -27.51 10.54
N SER A 21 12.03 -28.33 9.57
CA SER A 21 12.07 -29.80 9.72
C SER A 21 13.00 -30.29 10.83
N TYR A 22 14.04 -29.51 11.17
CA TYR A 22 14.93 -29.77 12.29
C TYR A 22 14.45 -29.14 13.61
N ALA A 23 13.24 -28.57 13.62
CA ALA A 23 12.62 -27.92 14.77
C ALA A 23 13.46 -26.78 15.41
N PHE A 24 14.30 -26.09 14.62
CA PHE A 24 15.13 -24.99 15.12
C PHE A 24 14.31 -23.73 15.48
N TYR A 25 13.33 -23.36 14.65
CA TYR A 25 12.44 -22.22 14.88
C TYR A 25 11.10 -22.37 14.15
N ARG A 26 10.09 -21.60 14.59
CA ARG A 26 8.77 -21.51 13.95
C ARG A 26 8.82 -20.69 12.65
N PRO A 27 8.16 -21.13 11.56
CA PRO A 27 8.07 -20.36 10.32
C PRO A 27 7.56 -18.92 10.49
N SER A 28 6.64 -18.66 11.43
CA SER A 28 6.18 -17.29 11.73
C SER A 28 7.29 -16.38 12.23
N SER A 29 8.25 -16.92 12.98
CA SER A 29 9.36 -16.14 13.54
C SER A 29 10.31 -15.67 12.44
N ASP A 30 10.54 -16.51 11.44
CA ASP A 30 11.33 -16.18 10.24
C ASP A 30 10.60 -15.19 9.33
N ALA A 31 9.30 -15.43 9.11
CA ALA A 31 8.43 -14.51 8.38
C ALA A 31 8.44 -13.10 9.02
N LEU A 32 8.32 -13.00 10.35
CA LEU A 32 8.41 -11.73 11.06
C LEU A 32 9.81 -11.10 10.98
N ALA A 33 10.86 -11.90 11.16
CA ALA A 33 12.23 -11.42 11.04
C ALA A 33 12.52 -10.84 9.64
N SER A 34 12.05 -11.51 8.58
CA SER A 34 12.18 -11.01 7.20
C SER A 34 11.51 -9.65 7.02
N VAL A 35 10.29 -9.49 7.56
CA VAL A 35 9.56 -8.22 7.52
C VAL A 35 10.34 -7.11 8.24
N LEU A 36 10.89 -7.39 9.42
CA LEU A 36 11.64 -6.41 10.21
C LEU A 36 12.94 -5.97 9.52
N VAL A 37 13.66 -6.91 8.88
CA VAL A 37 14.88 -6.60 8.13
C VAL A 37 14.59 -5.76 6.89
N ASP A 38 13.42 -5.94 6.27
CA ASP A 38 13.05 -5.20 5.07
C ASP A 38 12.63 -3.74 5.35
N ILE A 39 12.18 -3.41 6.56
CA ILE A 39 11.77 -2.05 6.95
C ILE A 39 12.90 -1.03 6.75
N PRO A 40 14.12 -1.19 7.32
CA PRO A 40 15.19 -0.21 7.17
C PRO A 40 15.66 -0.09 5.72
N VAL A 41 15.73 -1.21 4.97
CA VAL A 41 16.10 -1.19 3.55
C VAL A 41 15.08 -0.39 2.74
N LYS A 42 13.79 -0.64 2.96
CA LYS A 42 12.71 0.13 2.31
C LYS A 42 12.74 1.59 2.71
N LEU A 43 13.03 1.91 3.96
CA LEU A 43 13.13 3.29 4.43
C LEU A 43 14.21 4.04 3.64
N VAL A 44 15.43 3.50 3.55
CA VAL A 44 16.53 4.16 2.82
C VAL A 44 16.18 4.36 1.35
N VAL A 45 15.72 3.31 0.67
CA VAL A 45 15.36 3.37 -0.76
C VAL A 45 14.22 4.38 -0.98
N ARG A 46 13.20 4.38 -0.11
CA ARG A 46 12.09 5.33 -0.20
C ARG A 46 12.52 6.75 0.09
N THR A 47 13.41 7.00 1.05
CA THR A 47 13.93 8.34 1.34
C THR A 47 14.67 8.91 0.15
N CYS A 48 15.63 8.15 -0.43
CA CYS A 48 16.38 8.61 -1.60
C CYS A 48 15.46 8.93 -2.79
N PHE A 49 14.50 8.04 -3.09
CA PHE A 49 13.59 8.23 -4.21
C PHE A 49 12.60 9.38 -3.99
N ASN A 50 11.99 9.49 -2.81
CA ASN A 50 11.00 10.52 -2.53
C ASN A 50 11.61 11.92 -2.50
N ILE A 51 12.82 12.09 -1.96
CA ILE A 51 13.50 13.40 -1.96
C ILE A 51 13.68 13.89 -3.40
N ILE A 52 14.25 13.06 -4.28
CA ILE A 52 14.50 13.43 -5.67
C ILE A 52 13.18 13.74 -6.38
N LEU A 53 12.17 12.87 -6.23
CA LEU A 53 10.88 13.03 -6.91
C LEU A 53 10.14 14.29 -6.45
N TYR A 54 10.16 14.58 -5.15
CA TYR A 54 9.49 15.75 -4.59
C TYR A 54 10.04 17.05 -5.16
N PHE A 55 11.37 17.22 -5.16
CA PHE A 55 12.01 18.42 -5.69
C PHE A 55 11.94 18.51 -7.22
N LEU A 56 11.98 17.38 -7.93
CA LEU A 56 11.85 17.37 -9.39
C LEU A 56 10.44 17.78 -9.85
N SER A 57 9.42 17.39 -9.10
CA SER A 57 8.01 17.68 -9.42
C SER A 57 7.56 19.11 -9.11
N GLY A 58 8.39 19.92 -8.43
CA GLY A 58 8.04 21.30 -8.07
C GLY A 58 6.87 21.42 -7.09
N LEU A 59 6.69 20.42 -6.22
CA LEU A 59 5.64 20.41 -5.19
C LEU A 59 5.87 21.49 -4.13
N ALA A 60 4.85 21.76 -3.31
CA ALA A 60 4.89 22.82 -2.31
C ALA A 60 6.08 22.65 -1.35
N THR A 61 6.87 23.70 -1.14
CA THR A 61 8.15 23.63 -0.41
C THR A 61 8.01 23.67 1.11
N THR A 62 6.79 23.59 1.64
CA THR A 62 6.52 23.59 3.08
C THR A 62 6.99 22.29 3.73
N ALA A 63 7.73 22.40 4.84
CA ALA A 63 8.27 21.23 5.54
C ALA A 63 7.17 20.26 6.02
N SER A 64 6.03 20.76 6.51
CA SER A 64 4.91 19.93 6.97
C SER A 64 4.35 19.06 5.84
N GLN A 65 4.14 19.64 4.66
CA GLN A 65 3.62 18.93 3.49
C GLN A 65 4.59 17.84 3.01
N PHE A 66 5.90 18.11 3.05
CA PHE A 66 6.92 17.12 2.75
C PHE A 66 6.90 15.92 3.71
N PHE A 67 6.86 16.15 5.03
CA PHE A 67 6.87 15.05 6.00
C PHE A 67 5.59 14.22 5.94
N ILE A 68 4.43 14.86 5.72
CA ILE A 68 3.16 14.14 5.51
C ILE A 68 3.26 13.29 4.23
N PHE A 69 3.70 13.87 3.11
CA PHE A 69 3.92 13.14 1.87
C PHE A 69 4.82 11.92 2.09
N PHE A 70 5.98 12.12 2.73
CA PHE A 70 6.93 11.06 3.02
C PHE A 70 6.33 9.94 3.87
N LEU A 71 5.63 10.30 4.95
CA LEU A 71 5.01 9.36 5.87
C LEU A 71 3.95 8.50 5.16
N PHE A 72 3.06 9.10 4.37
CA PHE A 72 2.02 8.36 3.65
C PHE A 72 2.61 7.44 2.58
N VAL A 73 3.60 7.90 1.81
CA VAL A 73 4.26 7.05 0.80
C VAL A 73 4.99 5.88 1.46
N PHE A 74 5.63 6.11 2.61
CA PHE A 74 6.33 5.07 3.36
C PHE A 74 5.36 4.02 3.92
N VAL A 75 4.34 4.44 4.65
CA VAL A 75 3.35 3.54 5.26
C VAL A 75 2.58 2.75 4.18
N THR A 76 2.20 3.39 3.07
CA THR A 76 1.52 2.72 1.94
C THR A 76 2.43 1.69 1.28
N THR A 77 3.74 1.97 1.18
CA THR A 77 4.71 0.98 0.69
C THR A 77 4.76 -0.24 1.59
N LEU A 78 4.80 -0.04 2.91
CA LEU A 78 4.81 -1.16 3.85
C LEU A 78 3.50 -1.97 3.76
N ALA A 79 2.35 -1.30 3.69
CA ALA A 79 1.05 -1.96 3.56
C ALA A 79 0.97 -2.81 2.28
N MET A 80 1.36 -2.23 1.13
CA MET A 80 1.40 -2.95 -0.14
C MET A 80 2.37 -4.11 -0.14
N SER A 81 3.54 -3.95 0.50
CA SER A 81 4.45 -5.07 0.70
C SER A 81 3.78 -6.23 1.44
N MET A 82 3.00 -5.97 2.49
CA MET A 82 2.29 -7.05 3.20
C MET A 82 1.24 -7.74 2.31
N VAL A 83 0.52 -6.98 1.48
CA VAL A 83 -0.45 -7.55 0.50
C VAL A 83 0.22 -8.52 -0.47
N PHE A 84 1.40 -8.18 -1.03
CA PHE A 84 2.08 -9.13 -1.93
C PHE A 84 2.66 -10.33 -1.20
N ARG A 85 3.08 -10.16 0.06
CA ARG A 85 3.59 -11.25 0.90
C ARG A 85 2.50 -12.25 1.28
N THR A 86 1.29 -11.79 1.58
CA THR A 86 0.15 -12.67 1.85
C THR A 86 -0.22 -13.49 0.61
N ILE A 87 -0.22 -12.87 -0.57
CA ILE A 87 -0.46 -13.58 -1.84
C ILE A 87 0.63 -14.63 -2.09
N ALA A 88 1.89 -14.28 -1.86
CA ALA A 88 3.02 -15.20 -2.00
C ALA A 88 2.94 -16.38 -1.01
N ALA A 89 2.49 -16.13 0.22
CA ALA A 89 2.27 -17.17 1.22
C ALA A 89 1.10 -18.09 0.85
N ALA A 90 0.01 -17.54 0.30
CA ALA A 90 -1.17 -18.29 -0.13
C ALA A 90 -0.95 -19.12 -1.41
N THR A 91 0.11 -18.86 -2.18
CA THR A 91 0.35 -19.51 -3.47
C THR A 91 1.56 -20.46 -3.46
N GLY A 92 1.38 -21.63 -4.08
CA GLY A 92 2.40 -22.68 -4.13
C GLY A 92 3.53 -22.40 -5.12
N THR A 93 3.24 -21.70 -6.23
CA THR A 93 4.18 -21.52 -7.35
C THR A 93 4.44 -20.05 -7.66
N LEU A 94 5.70 -19.74 -8.01
CA LEU A 94 6.13 -18.38 -8.35
C LEU A 94 5.38 -17.79 -9.57
N PRO A 95 5.18 -18.51 -10.69
CA PRO A 95 4.47 -17.94 -11.84
C PRO A 95 3.01 -17.58 -11.52
N GLN A 96 2.33 -18.41 -10.73
CA GLN A 96 0.95 -18.15 -10.30
C GLN A 96 0.87 -16.91 -9.41
N ALA A 97 1.79 -16.79 -8.44
CA ALA A 97 1.86 -15.62 -7.55
C ALA A 97 2.07 -14.32 -8.33
N MET A 98 2.96 -14.35 -9.33
CA MET A 98 3.26 -13.18 -10.17
C MET A 98 2.07 -12.78 -11.05
N ALA A 99 1.36 -13.75 -11.63
CA ALA A 99 0.16 -13.48 -12.42
C ALA A 99 -0.95 -12.82 -11.58
N ILE A 100 -1.23 -13.36 -10.39
CA ILE A 100 -2.23 -12.81 -9.46
C ILE A 100 -1.80 -11.41 -9.00
N SER A 101 -0.52 -11.24 -8.65
CA SER A 101 0.01 -9.94 -8.23
C SER A 101 -0.09 -8.88 -9.34
N GLY A 102 0.18 -9.26 -10.60
CA GLY A 102 0.06 -8.36 -11.74
C GLY A 102 -1.38 -7.91 -11.99
N PHE A 103 -2.33 -8.83 -11.97
CA PHE A 103 -3.75 -8.51 -12.06
C PHE A 103 -4.21 -7.61 -10.91
N LEU A 104 -3.78 -7.92 -9.68
CA LEU A 104 -4.12 -7.13 -8.51
C LEU A 104 -3.56 -5.70 -8.63
N VAL A 105 -2.30 -5.53 -9.05
CA VAL A 105 -1.71 -4.19 -9.25
C VAL A 105 -2.52 -3.40 -10.26
N LEU A 106 -2.91 -4.02 -11.38
CA LEU A 106 -3.73 -3.35 -12.39
C LEU A 106 -5.06 -2.88 -11.80
N ALA A 107 -5.77 -3.76 -11.08
CA ALA A 107 -7.02 -3.42 -10.41
C ALA A 107 -6.83 -2.30 -9.38
N LEU A 108 -5.82 -2.39 -8.51
CA LEU A 108 -5.55 -1.39 -7.48
C LEU A 108 -5.23 -0.03 -8.11
N VAL A 109 -4.43 0.02 -9.19
CA VAL A 109 -4.06 1.26 -9.88
C VAL A 109 -5.29 1.91 -10.53
N THR A 110 -6.13 1.15 -11.23
CA THR A 110 -7.34 1.68 -11.89
C THR A 110 -8.32 2.27 -10.88
N TYR A 111 -8.50 1.64 -9.72
CA TYR A 111 -9.43 2.09 -8.67
C TYR A 111 -8.78 2.93 -7.56
N THR A 112 -7.63 3.57 -7.83
CA THR A 112 -7.01 4.51 -6.87
C THR A 112 -7.73 5.86 -6.77
N GLY A 113 -8.43 6.28 -7.82
CA GLY A 113 -9.05 7.60 -7.92
C GLY A 113 -8.41 8.54 -8.94
N PHE A 114 -7.24 8.19 -9.50
CA PHE A 114 -6.59 8.99 -10.56
C PHE A 114 -7.25 8.77 -11.94
N VAL A 115 -7.44 7.51 -12.34
CA VAL A 115 -8.03 7.16 -13.65
C VAL A 115 -9.53 7.40 -13.66
N LEU A 116 -10.19 7.07 -12.56
CA LEU A 116 -11.63 7.24 -12.37
C LEU A 116 -11.87 7.98 -11.06
N PRO A 117 -12.28 9.26 -11.08
CA PRO A 117 -12.55 10.03 -9.86
C PRO A 117 -13.71 9.42 -9.06
N GLY A 118 -13.63 9.52 -7.73
CA GLY A 118 -14.60 8.93 -6.80
C GLY A 118 -16.08 9.21 -7.12
N PRO A 119 -16.49 10.46 -7.44
CA PRO A 119 -17.88 10.79 -7.72
C PRO A 119 -18.44 10.14 -9.00
N TYR A 120 -17.58 9.85 -9.99
CA TYR A 120 -17.97 9.23 -11.25
C TYR A 120 -17.93 7.70 -11.20
N MET A 121 -17.50 7.10 -10.07
CA MET A 121 -17.48 5.65 -9.90
C MET A 121 -18.89 5.08 -9.75
N HIS A 122 -19.24 4.10 -10.57
CA HIS A 122 -20.52 3.41 -10.44
C HIS A 122 -20.59 2.66 -9.08
N PRO A 123 -21.70 2.76 -8.31
CA PRO A 123 -21.83 2.17 -6.98
C PRO A 123 -21.38 0.70 -6.84
N TRP A 124 -21.61 -0.15 -7.85
CA TRP A 124 -21.23 -1.57 -7.79
C TRP A 124 -19.72 -1.83 -7.76
N PHE A 125 -18.89 -0.89 -8.24
CA PHE A 125 -17.43 -1.00 -8.22
C PHE A 125 -16.76 -0.10 -7.17
N LYS A 126 -17.54 0.77 -6.52
CA LYS A 126 -17.04 1.69 -5.49
C LYS A 126 -16.39 0.97 -4.31
N TRP A 127 -16.84 -0.23 -3.97
CA TRP A 127 -16.28 -1.02 -2.86
C TRP A 127 -14.80 -1.40 -3.05
N ILE A 128 -14.32 -1.49 -4.30
CA ILE A 128 -12.92 -1.81 -4.60
C ILE A 128 -11.99 -0.69 -4.10
N SER A 129 -12.44 0.57 -4.16
CA SER A 129 -11.70 1.71 -3.61
C SER A 129 -11.57 1.60 -2.07
N TYR A 130 -12.61 1.13 -1.37
CA TYR A 130 -12.57 0.98 0.09
C TYR A 130 -11.62 -0.12 0.59
N ILE A 131 -11.37 -1.17 -0.19
CA ILE A 131 -10.40 -2.21 0.16
C ILE A 131 -8.97 -1.89 -0.28
N ASN A 132 -8.77 -0.76 -0.98
CA ASN A 132 -7.51 -0.41 -1.61
C ASN A 132 -6.74 0.63 -0.77
N PRO A 133 -5.62 0.25 -0.12
CA PRO A 133 -4.79 1.20 0.63
C PRO A 133 -4.26 2.37 -0.21
N LEU A 134 -4.05 2.17 -1.52
CA LEU A 134 -3.58 3.26 -2.40
C LEU A 134 -4.63 4.36 -2.56
N SER A 135 -5.93 4.03 -2.51
CA SER A 135 -6.98 5.04 -2.69
C SER A 135 -6.96 6.05 -1.55
N PHE A 136 -6.84 5.57 -0.31
CA PHE A 136 -6.71 6.43 0.88
C PHE A 136 -5.42 7.25 0.88
N ALA A 137 -4.31 6.64 0.43
CA ALA A 137 -3.05 7.36 0.30
C ALA A 137 -3.15 8.46 -0.77
N PHE A 138 -3.78 8.17 -1.90
CA PHE A 138 -3.94 9.10 -3.01
C PHE A 138 -4.78 10.33 -2.61
N GLU A 139 -5.91 10.14 -1.93
CA GLU A 139 -6.71 11.24 -1.35
C GLU A 139 -5.83 12.17 -0.50
N VAL A 140 -5.06 11.60 0.44
CA VAL A 140 -4.22 12.41 1.33
C VAL A 140 -3.12 13.14 0.58
N LEU A 141 -2.44 12.48 -0.36
CA LEU A 141 -1.34 13.09 -1.09
C LEU A 141 -1.81 14.29 -1.91
N LEU A 142 -2.98 14.20 -2.55
CA LEU A 142 -3.55 15.31 -3.31
C LEU A 142 -3.94 16.48 -2.39
N VAL A 143 -4.74 16.19 -1.36
CA VAL A 143 -5.26 17.22 -0.47
C VAL A 143 -4.13 17.90 0.32
N ASN A 144 -3.13 17.15 0.76
CA ASN A 144 -1.96 17.71 1.46
C ASN A 144 -1.17 18.70 0.58
N GLN A 145 -1.05 18.44 -0.72
CA GLN A 145 -0.32 19.34 -1.63
C GLN A 145 -1.15 20.55 -2.05
N ALA A 146 -2.46 20.38 -2.18
CA ALA A 146 -3.38 21.45 -2.52
C ALA A 146 -3.68 22.40 -1.36
N HIS A 147 -3.47 21.93 -0.13
CA HIS A 147 -3.84 22.65 1.08
C HIS A 147 -3.18 24.02 1.15
N GLY A 148 -4.01 25.06 1.31
CA GLY A 148 -3.55 26.45 1.41
C GLY A 148 -2.85 26.99 0.15
N THR A 149 -2.96 26.30 -1.00
CA THR A 149 -2.41 26.76 -2.27
C THR A 149 -3.51 27.37 -3.14
N ASN A 150 -3.27 28.59 -3.62
CA ASN A 150 -4.18 29.30 -4.51
C ASN A 150 -3.66 29.22 -5.95
N TYR A 151 -4.51 28.72 -6.86
CA TYR A 151 -4.18 28.61 -8.27
C TYR A 151 -4.74 29.82 -9.03
N PRO A 152 -3.91 30.65 -9.67
CA PRO A 152 -4.37 31.84 -10.38
C PRO A 152 -5.21 31.44 -11.60
N CYS A 153 -6.31 32.14 -11.82
CA CYS A 153 -7.21 31.90 -12.93
C CYS A 153 -6.62 32.42 -14.23
N SER A 154 -6.60 31.59 -15.28
CA SER A 154 -6.10 31.99 -16.61
C SER A 154 -7.17 32.64 -17.48
N ASN A 155 -8.41 32.14 -17.43
CA ASN A 155 -9.53 32.58 -18.28
C ASN A 155 -10.80 32.74 -17.44
N LEU A 156 -11.24 33.98 -17.27
CA LEU A 156 -12.45 34.32 -16.52
C LEU A 156 -13.67 34.34 -17.45
N VAL A 157 -14.82 33.92 -16.93
CA VAL A 157 -16.09 33.90 -17.65
C VAL A 157 -17.09 34.79 -16.91
N PRO A 158 -17.78 35.71 -17.60
CA PRO A 158 -17.57 36.17 -18.99
C PRO A 158 -16.30 37.03 -19.17
N PRO A 159 -15.67 37.03 -20.38
CA PRO A 159 -14.42 37.75 -20.64
C PRO A 159 -14.68 39.25 -20.89
N TYR A 160 -14.96 40.01 -19.82
CA TYR A 160 -15.10 41.46 -19.89
C TYR A 160 -13.80 42.19 -19.49
N PRO A 161 -13.48 43.33 -20.11
CA PRO A 161 -12.25 44.08 -19.84
C PRO A 161 -12.26 44.85 -18.50
N ASN A 162 -13.44 45.12 -17.91
CA ASN A 162 -13.58 45.74 -16.59
C ASN A 162 -14.33 44.79 -15.66
N LEU A 163 -13.55 44.01 -14.92
CA LEU A 163 -14.04 43.09 -13.89
C LEU A 163 -14.26 43.90 -12.62
N THR A 164 -15.51 44.03 -12.18
CA THR A 164 -15.86 44.74 -10.93
C THR A 164 -16.76 43.87 -10.08
N GLY A 165 -16.40 43.68 -8.81
CA GLY A 165 -17.15 42.87 -7.86
C GLY A 165 -17.36 41.41 -8.32
N ASP A 166 -18.51 40.84 -7.98
CA ASP A 166 -18.84 39.42 -8.17
C ASP A 166 -19.36 39.07 -9.58
N THR A 167 -19.04 39.89 -10.57
CA THR A 167 -19.58 39.78 -11.94
C THR A 167 -18.88 38.74 -12.80
N PHE A 168 -17.85 38.09 -12.27
CA PHE A 168 -17.02 37.12 -12.98
C PHE A 168 -16.72 35.89 -12.13
N ILE A 169 -16.52 34.75 -12.80
CA ILE A 169 -16.17 33.48 -12.16
C ILE A 169 -15.21 32.68 -13.06
N TYR A 170 -14.39 31.85 -12.45
CA TYR A 170 -13.55 30.90 -13.18
C TYR A 170 -14.35 29.63 -13.50
N PRO A 171 -14.36 29.10 -14.74
CA PRO A 171 -15.24 28.00 -15.14
C PRO A 171 -14.71 26.63 -14.69
N VAL A 172 -14.48 26.52 -13.39
CA VAL A 172 -13.84 25.41 -12.69
C VAL A 172 -14.59 25.29 -11.36
N SER A 173 -15.04 24.08 -11.02
CA SER A 173 -15.63 23.70 -9.72
C SER A 173 -14.88 24.34 -8.53
N GLY A 174 -15.56 24.64 -7.43
CA GLY A 174 -14.90 25.22 -6.25
C GLY A 174 -14.35 26.65 -6.43
N SER A 175 -14.60 27.31 -7.57
CA SER A 175 -14.36 28.74 -7.73
C SER A 175 -15.44 29.57 -7.03
N VAL A 176 -15.04 30.73 -6.51
CA VAL A 176 -15.92 31.72 -5.88
C VAL A 176 -16.04 32.92 -6.82
N ALA A 177 -17.26 33.46 -6.97
CA ALA A 177 -17.49 34.64 -7.81
C ALA A 177 -16.70 35.85 -7.27
N GLY A 178 -16.10 36.62 -8.16
CA GLY A 178 -15.28 37.78 -7.81
C GLY A 178 -13.83 37.48 -7.42
N GLU A 179 -13.43 36.21 -7.28
CA GLU A 179 -12.04 35.83 -7.02
C GLU A 179 -11.28 35.51 -8.32
N THR A 180 -10.03 35.96 -8.39
CA THR A 180 -9.11 35.68 -9.52
C THR A 180 -8.22 34.46 -9.28
N PHE A 181 -8.49 33.70 -8.22
CA PHE A 181 -7.80 32.46 -7.89
C PHE A 181 -8.83 31.40 -7.46
N VAL A 182 -8.45 30.13 -7.59
CA VAL A 182 -9.20 29.02 -7.00
C VAL A 182 -8.38 28.41 -5.89
N ASN A 183 -9.00 28.27 -4.72
CA ASN A 183 -8.39 27.56 -3.61
C ASN A 183 -8.34 26.05 -3.88
N GLY A 184 -7.17 25.44 -3.66
CA GLY A 184 -6.98 24.01 -3.89
C GLY A 184 -7.92 23.13 -3.07
N ASP A 185 -8.18 23.47 -1.81
CA ASP A 185 -9.06 22.68 -0.94
C ASP A 185 -10.50 22.64 -1.48
N ALA A 186 -11.04 23.80 -1.90
CA ALA A 186 -12.37 23.90 -2.48
C ALA A 186 -12.50 23.13 -3.81
N TRP A 187 -11.44 23.10 -4.62
CA TRP A 187 -11.40 22.32 -5.86
C TRP A 187 -11.50 20.81 -5.58
N PHE A 188 -10.74 20.29 -4.63
CA PHE A 188 -10.74 18.86 -4.31
C PHE A 188 -12.01 18.40 -3.59
N GLU A 189 -12.60 19.25 -2.74
CA GLU A 189 -13.87 18.96 -2.08
C GLU A 189 -15.01 18.88 -3.11
N THR A 190 -15.11 19.83 -4.03
CA THR A 190 -16.19 19.85 -5.02
C THR A 190 -16.01 18.86 -6.18
N SER A 191 -14.78 18.58 -6.59
CA SER A 191 -14.50 17.72 -7.76
C SER A 191 -14.29 16.25 -7.40
N TYR A 192 -13.76 15.95 -6.21
CA TYR A 192 -13.38 14.58 -5.79
C TYR A 192 -14.04 14.13 -4.48
N ASP A 193 -14.76 15.00 -3.76
CA ASP A 193 -15.30 14.73 -2.42
C ASP A 193 -14.20 14.39 -1.38
N TYR A 194 -13.03 15.05 -1.53
CA TYR A 194 -11.87 14.88 -0.66
C TYR A 194 -11.73 16.03 0.32
N SER A 195 -11.44 15.73 1.59
CA SER A 195 -11.33 16.72 2.67
C SER A 195 -10.02 16.58 3.44
N TYR A 196 -9.42 17.71 3.82
CA TYR A 196 -8.18 17.73 4.62
C TYR A 196 -8.36 17.11 6.01
N SER A 197 -9.57 17.17 6.56
CA SER A 197 -9.92 16.56 7.86
C SER A 197 -9.71 15.05 7.88
N HIS A 198 -9.75 14.38 6.72
CA HIS A 198 -9.63 12.93 6.59
C HIS A 198 -8.20 12.41 6.71
N LEU A 199 -7.20 13.30 6.76
CA LEU A 199 -5.78 12.94 6.72
C LEU A 199 -5.43 11.86 7.76
N TRP A 200 -5.69 12.14 9.04
CA TRP A 200 -5.32 11.23 10.12
C TRP A 200 -6.20 9.97 10.18
N ARG A 201 -7.48 10.07 9.77
CA ARG A 201 -8.36 8.90 9.64
C ARG A 201 -7.81 7.93 8.59
N ASN A 202 -7.43 8.45 7.43
CA ASN A 202 -6.90 7.65 6.33
C ASN A 202 -5.56 7.01 6.70
N LEU A 203 -4.71 7.70 7.48
CA LEU A 203 -3.50 7.09 8.03
C LEU A 203 -3.82 5.88 8.90
N GLY A 204 -4.79 6.02 9.82
CA GLY A 204 -5.23 4.92 10.69
C GLY A 204 -5.76 3.72 9.90
N ILE A 205 -6.50 3.97 8.82
CA ILE A 205 -7.02 2.91 7.93
C ILE A 205 -5.87 2.16 7.25
N ILE A 206 -4.88 2.86 6.68
CA ILE A 206 -3.72 2.23 6.02
C ILE A 206 -2.90 1.41 7.02
N VAL A 207 -2.68 1.94 8.23
CA VAL A 207 -2.00 1.21 9.31
C VAL A 207 -2.81 -0.02 9.73
N GLY A 208 -4.13 0.08 9.79
CA GLY A 208 -5.03 -1.06 10.01
C GLY A 208 -4.85 -2.16 8.96
N PHE A 209 -4.83 -1.79 7.67
CA PHE A 209 -4.53 -2.73 6.59
C PHE A 209 -3.15 -3.37 6.74
N LEU A 210 -2.13 -2.59 7.11
CA LEU A 210 -0.79 -3.10 7.34
C LEU A 210 -0.76 -4.20 8.40
N PHE A 211 -1.39 -3.98 9.56
CA PHE A 211 -1.44 -4.99 10.62
C PHE A 211 -2.33 -6.18 10.27
N PHE A 212 -3.44 -5.95 9.58
CA PHE A 212 -4.31 -7.02 9.10
C PHE A 212 -3.59 -7.96 8.13
N PHE A 213 -2.89 -7.39 7.13
CA PHE A 213 -2.13 -8.19 6.17
C PHE A 213 -0.87 -8.80 6.79
N LEU A 214 -0.24 -8.14 7.76
CA LEU A 214 0.84 -8.74 8.54
C LEU A 214 0.36 -9.97 9.32
N PHE A 215 -0.76 -9.85 10.03
CA PHE A 215 -1.33 -10.96 10.80
C PHE A 215 -1.71 -12.14 9.90
N THR A 216 -2.41 -11.87 8.80
CA THR A 216 -2.79 -12.92 7.84
C THR A 216 -1.58 -13.55 7.17
N TYR A 217 -0.50 -12.79 6.93
CA TYR A 217 0.76 -13.33 6.42
C TYR A 217 1.42 -14.29 7.42
N LEU A 218 1.51 -13.91 8.69
CA LEU A 218 2.06 -14.77 9.75
C LEU A 218 1.21 -16.03 9.91
N LEU A 219 -0.11 -15.89 9.92
CA LEU A 219 -1.03 -17.02 10.00
C LEU A 219 -0.88 -17.95 8.78
N ALA A 220 -0.81 -17.41 7.57
CA ALA A 220 -0.60 -18.18 6.36
C ALA A 220 0.76 -18.90 6.37
N SER A 221 1.81 -18.27 6.92
CA SER A 221 3.13 -18.91 7.03
C SER A 221 3.13 -20.13 7.96
N GLU A 222 2.34 -20.11 9.03
CA GLU A 222 2.18 -21.27 9.93
C GLU A 222 1.30 -22.36 9.30
N LEU A 223 0.20 -21.98 8.65
CA LEU A 223 -0.78 -22.94 8.10
C LEU A 223 -0.30 -23.61 6.81
N CYS A 224 0.33 -22.87 5.88
CA CYS A 224 0.76 -23.44 4.60
C CYS A 224 1.93 -24.42 4.75
N GLU A 225 2.83 -24.20 5.70
CA GLU A 225 3.87 -25.17 6.06
C GLU A 225 3.24 -26.46 6.59
N PHE A 226 2.18 -26.34 7.40
CA PHE A 226 1.43 -27.45 7.97
C PHE A 226 0.69 -28.30 6.92
N LEU A 227 0.12 -27.65 5.88
CA LEU A 227 -0.71 -28.32 4.87
C LEU A 227 0.08 -29.03 3.76
N HIS A 228 1.29 -28.57 3.45
CA HIS A 228 2.11 -29.11 2.34
C HIS A 228 3.17 -30.12 2.81
N TRP A 229 3.12 -30.52 4.09
CA TRP A 229 3.90 -31.63 4.62
C TRP A 229 3.17 -32.96 4.34
N PRO A 230 3.73 -33.86 3.52
CA PRO A 230 3.21 -35.21 3.46
C PRO A 230 3.51 -35.89 4.82
N GLY A 231 2.53 -35.86 5.72
CA GLY A 231 2.55 -36.59 6.99
C GLY A 231 2.47 -35.81 8.30
N CYS A 232 1.81 -34.64 8.40
CA CYS A 232 1.62 -33.98 9.71
C CYS A 232 0.20 -34.19 10.29
N PRO A 233 0.08 -34.79 11.49
CA PRO A 233 -1.13 -34.75 12.30
C PRO A 233 -1.29 -33.37 12.96
N CYS A 234 -2.55 -32.93 13.11
CA CYS A 234 -2.97 -31.69 13.72
C CYS A 234 -2.41 -31.48 15.15
N LEU A 235 -1.94 -30.27 15.48
CA LEU A 235 -1.48 -29.82 16.82
C LEU A 235 -2.55 -30.05 17.93
N PRO A 236 -2.19 -30.03 19.25
CA PRO A 236 -0.93 -29.60 19.91
C PRO A 236 -0.22 -30.77 20.66
N ALA A 237 1.09 -30.75 20.97
CA ALA A 237 1.74 -29.90 21.99
C ALA A 237 3.29 -30.06 21.98
N TRP A 238 3.97 -29.02 22.46
CA TRP A 238 5.38 -29.01 22.89
C TRP A 238 5.60 -30.01 24.07
N PRO A 239 6.83 -30.29 24.55
CA PRO A 239 7.91 -31.14 24.02
C PRO A 239 8.26 -32.28 25.03
N ALA A 240 8.30 -33.56 24.65
CA ALA A 240 8.87 -34.58 25.57
C ALA A 240 9.24 -35.94 24.98
N LEU A 241 8.69 -36.37 23.82
CA LEU A 241 8.73 -37.80 23.46
C LEU A 241 9.07 -38.03 21.99
N GLN A 242 10.29 -37.66 21.57
CA GLN A 242 10.91 -38.15 20.33
C GLN A 242 12.29 -38.78 20.58
N HIS A 243 12.52 -39.30 21.78
CA HIS A 243 13.42 -40.45 21.90
C HIS A 243 12.63 -41.66 21.41
N HIS A 244 12.84 -42.07 20.15
CA HIS A 244 12.88 -43.46 19.65
C HIS A 244 12.49 -43.55 18.16
N GLY A 245 13.48 -43.88 17.32
CA GLY A 245 13.34 -44.41 15.96
C GLY A 245 13.02 -43.33 14.92
N THR A 246 13.86 -43.03 13.93
CA THR A 246 14.38 -43.99 12.95
C THR A 246 15.67 -43.47 12.33
N TYR A 247 16.80 -44.03 12.77
CA TYR A 247 17.99 -44.19 11.93
C TYR A 247 17.79 -45.52 11.20
N ARG A 248 17.59 -45.52 9.88
CA ARG A 248 18.00 -46.61 8.97
C ARG A 248 17.70 -46.24 7.51
N LEU A 249 18.78 -46.15 6.73
CA LEU A 249 18.98 -46.70 5.37
C LEU A 249 18.03 -46.12 4.31
N GLU A 250 18.50 -45.40 3.30
CA GLU A 250 19.11 -46.01 2.11
C GLU A 250 20.28 -45.18 1.57
N ALA A 251 21.48 -45.75 1.75
CA ALA A 251 22.56 -45.65 0.79
C ALA A 251 22.55 -46.96 -0.02
N GLN A 252 22.91 -46.86 -1.30
CA GLN A 252 23.14 -47.93 -2.30
C GLN A 252 21.97 -48.23 -3.25
N GLY A 253 22.22 -47.92 -4.53
CA GLY A 253 21.41 -48.15 -5.72
C GLY A 253 21.98 -47.33 -6.86
#